data_AF-A0A7C3TPV3-F1
#
_entry.id   AF-A0A7C3TPV3-F1
#
_cell.length_a   1.000
_cell.length_b   1.000
_cell.length_c   1.000
_cell.angle_alpha   90.00
_cell.angle_beta   90.00
_cell.angle_gamma   90.00
#
_symmetry.space_group_name_H-M   'P 1'
#
loop_
_entity.id
_entity.type
_entity.pdbx_description
1 polymer ?
#
loop_
_entity_poly.entity_id
_entity_poly.type
_entity_poly.pdbx_seq_one_letter_code
_entity_poly.pdbx_strand_id
1 'polypeptide(L)'
;MRWPAVFAALPAAFIAIACAVSLRQQTAPATRESSARRADDAPLLLDDDAQSSAGKLLADNSRCHVCHLNFEREELSLNHARAGVGCAKCHGESDAHIADESWASGGNGTPPDIMYPKEKINPACLTCHDGRTAKFDRDIHKLFLAGATPQKLCTECHGKHRMAVRKCKWK
;
A
#
# COMPACT_ATOMS: atom_id res chain seq x y z
N MET A 1 42.27 -29.84 14.71
CA MET A 1 42.78 -29.66 13.33
C MET A 1 42.39 -28.27 12.87
N ARG A 2 43.37 -27.39 12.69
CA ARG A 2 43.22 -25.97 12.32
C ARG A 2 43.32 -25.87 10.79
N TRP A 3 42.32 -25.29 10.14
CA TRP A 3 42.39 -24.87 8.73
C TRP A 3 42.77 -23.38 8.71
N PRO A 4 43.84 -22.96 8.02
CA PRO A 4 44.11 -21.55 7.79
C PRO A 4 43.31 -21.04 6.58
N ALA A 5 42.83 -19.81 6.74
CA ALA A 5 42.15 -19.02 5.72
C ALA A 5 43.09 -18.62 4.58
N VAL A 6 42.54 -18.46 3.38
CA VAL A 6 43.15 -17.66 2.30
C VAL A 6 42.08 -16.73 1.76
N PHE A 7 42.12 -15.47 2.20
CA PHE A 7 41.42 -14.36 1.58
C PHE A 7 42.35 -13.76 0.52
N ALA A 8 41.98 -13.89 -0.76
CA ALA A 8 42.64 -13.18 -1.85
C ALA A 8 41.88 -11.88 -2.14
N ALA A 9 42.51 -10.75 -1.85
CA ALA A 9 42.03 -9.42 -2.21
C ALA A 9 42.38 -9.13 -3.68
N LEU A 10 41.37 -8.73 -4.46
CA LEU A 10 41.52 -8.21 -5.83
C LEU A 10 41.56 -6.68 -5.79
N PRO A 11 42.48 -6.00 -6.49
CA PRO A 11 42.51 -4.55 -6.54
C PRO A 11 41.49 -4.00 -7.56
N ALA A 12 40.71 -3.01 -7.14
CA ALA A 12 39.81 -2.23 -7.97
C ALA A 12 40.60 -1.19 -8.78
N ALA A 13 40.54 -1.29 -10.11
CA ALA A 13 41.07 -0.28 -11.03
C ALA A 13 39.95 0.72 -11.38
N PHE A 14 40.03 1.94 -10.86
CA PHE A 14 39.21 3.07 -11.26
C PHE A 14 39.86 3.75 -12.48
N ILE A 15 39.20 3.70 -13.63
CA ILE A 15 39.57 4.49 -14.82
C ILE A 15 38.65 5.72 -14.86
N ALA A 16 39.21 6.88 -14.54
CA ALA A 16 38.54 8.17 -14.69
C ALA A 16 38.72 8.68 -16.12
N ILE A 17 37.62 8.75 -16.89
CA ILE A 17 37.59 9.38 -18.22
C ILE A 17 37.13 10.83 -18.03
N ALA A 18 38.07 11.77 -18.17
CA ALA A 18 37.78 13.20 -18.20
C ALA A 18 37.29 13.59 -19.61
N CYS A 19 35.99 13.82 -19.78
CA CYS A 19 35.43 14.49 -20.96
C CYS A 19 35.55 16.01 -20.80
N ALA A 20 36.36 16.63 -21.66
CA ALA A 20 36.49 18.07 -21.76
C ALA A 20 35.23 18.69 -22.40
N VAL A 21 34.45 19.45 -21.62
CA VAL A 21 33.35 20.27 -22.12
C VAL A 21 33.90 21.63 -22.54
N SER A 22 33.83 21.92 -23.84
CA SER A 22 34.21 23.20 -24.42
C SER A 22 33.08 24.22 -24.23
N LEU A 23 33.32 25.26 -23.42
CA LEU A 23 32.43 26.40 -23.25
C LEU A 23 32.59 27.35 -24.44
N ARG A 24 31.52 27.55 -25.22
CA ARG A 24 31.38 28.72 -26.11
C ARG A 24 30.19 29.54 -25.63
N GLN A 25 30.49 30.66 -24.98
CA GLN A 25 29.56 31.76 -24.74
C GLN A 25 29.40 32.56 -26.03
N GLN A 26 28.15 32.80 -26.42
CA GLN A 26 27.78 33.87 -27.34
C GLN A 26 26.89 34.86 -26.60
N THR A 27 27.35 36.10 -26.58
CA THR A 27 26.68 37.28 -26.07
C THR A 27 25.62 37.80 -27.05
N ALA A 28 24.58 38.41 -26.48
CA ALA A 28 23.35 38.87 -27.13
C ALA A 28 23.54 40.00 -28.18
N PRO A 29 22.47 40.37 -28.89
CA PRO A 29 21.90 41.68 -28.58
C PRO A 29 20.37 41.70 -28.44
N ALA A 30 19.92 42.62 -27.58
CA ALA A 30 18.53 42.91 -27.29
C ALA A 30 17.82 43.62 -28.46
N THR A 31 16.58 43.23 -28.73
CA THR A 31 15.58 44.07 -29.39
C THR A 31 14.27 44.01 -28.59
N ARG A 32 13.67 45.19 -28.43
CA ARG A 32 12.46 45.47 -27.65
C ARG A 32 11.19 45.04 -28.38
N GLU A 33 10.21 44.66 -27.55
CA GLU A 33 8.77 44.86 -27.69
C GLU A 33 8.03 44.27 -28.89
N SER A 34 7.30 43.19 -28.62
CA SER A 34 5.91 43.07 -29.06
C SER A 34 5.14 42.36 -27.94
N SER A 35 4.42 43.14 -27.15
CA SER A 35 3.53 42.66 -26.10
C SER A 35 2.35 41.90 -26.70
N ALA A 36 2.53 40.61 -26.95
CA ALA A 36 1.41 39.69 -27.09
C ALA A 36 0.85 39.45 -25.69
N ARG A 37 -0.28 40.09 -25.39
CA ARG A 37 -1.12 39.78 -24.23
C ARG A 37 -1.42 38.28 -24.28
N ARG A 38 -0.88 37.47 -23.36
CA ARG A 38 -1.39 36.12 -23.13
C ARG A 38 -2.72 36.27 -22.43
N ALA A 39 -3.79 36.13 -23.19
CA ALA A 39 -5.09 35.78 -22.66
C ALA A 39 -5.03 34.29 -22.32
N ASP A 40 -4.47 33.93 -21.17
CA ASP A 40 -4.56 32.58 -20.57
C ASP A 40 -4.36 32.69 -19.04
N ASP A 41 -5.06 33.63 -18.41
CA ASP A 41 -5.31 33.65 -16.96
C ASP A 41 -6.78 33.26 -16.73
N ALA A 42 -7.23 32.21 -17.42
CA ALA A 42 -8.44 31.52 -16.98
C ALA A 42 -8.08 30.83 -15.66
N PRO A 43 -8.75 31.15 -14.53
CA PRO A 43 -8.63 30.33 -13.34
C PRO A 43 -8.84 28.88 -13.75
N LEU A 44 -7.93 27.99 -13.33
CA LEU A 44 -8.16 26.54 -13.41
C LEU A 44 -9.38 26.24 -12.55
N LEU A 45 -10.54 26.38 -13.18
CA LEU A 45 -11.81 25.86 -12.73
C LEU A 45 -11.57 24.35 -12.78
N LEU A 46 -11.29 23.78 -11.61
CA LEU A 46 -11.30 22.33 -11.45
C LEU A 46 -12.70 21.92 -11.88
N ASP A 47 -12.79 21.32 -13.07
CA ASP A 47 -14.03 20.76 -13.58
C ASP A 47 -14.48 19.68 -12.58
N ASP A 48 -15.36 20.08 -11.66
CA ASP A 48 -16.02 19.26 -10.64
C ASP A 48 -17.05 18.30 -11.27
N ASP A 49 -16.77 17.76 -12.45
CA ASP A 49 -17.66 16.87 -13.21
C ASP A 49 -16.91 15.65 -13.77
N ALA A 50 -16.08 15.03 -12.94
CA ALA A 50 -15.73 13.62 -13.12
C ALA A 50 -16.72 12.71 -12.36
N GLN A 51 -18.03 12.89 -12.57
CA GLN A 51 -19.00 11.89 -12.16
C GLN A 51 -19.01 10.70 -13.12
N SER A 52 -18.55 9.58 -12.57
CA SER A 52 -18.94 8.21 -12.88
C SER A 52 -18.74 7.73 -14.32
N SER A 53 -17.63 7.02 -14.54
CA SER A 53 -17.80 5.78 -15.30
C SER A 53 -18.61 4.85 -14.41
N ALA A 54 -19.74 4.34 -14.91
CA ALA A 54 -20.58 3.35 -14.25
C ALA A 54 -19.89 1.97 -14.21
N GLY A 55 -18.67 1.93 -13.68
CA GLY A 55 -18.05 0.75 -13.11
C GLY A 55 -18.37 0.72 -11.62
N LYS A 56 -18.55 -0.48 -11.07
CA LYS A 56 -18.75 -0.67 -9.62
C LYS A 56 -17.69 0.12 -8.86
N LEU A 57 -18.11 1.17 -8.14
CA LEU A 57 -17.18 2.04 -7.40
C LEU A 57 -16.39 1.17 -6.43
N LEU A 58 -15.06 1.24 -6.55
CA LEU A 58 -14.16 0.61 -5.59
C LEU A 58 -14.43 1.23 -4.22
N ALA A 59 -14.36 0.43 -3.15
CA ALA A 59 -14.41 0.98 -1.80
C ALA A 59 -13.25 1.96 -1.59
N ASP A 60 -13.54 3.11 -0.97
CA ASP A 60 -12.51 4.09 -0.65
C ASP A 60 -11.72 3.65 0.59
N ASN A 61 -10.42 3.50 0.40
CA ASN A 61 -9.46 3.15 1.45
C ASN A 61 -8.38 4.22 1.63
N SER A 62 -8.54 5.40 1.00
CA SER A 62 -7.56 6.48 0.97
C SER A 62 -7.04 6.85 2.36
N ARG A 63 -7.94 6.97 3.33
CA ARG A 63 -7.63 7.27 4.75
C ARG A 63 -6.70 6.24 5.41
N CYS A 64 -6.88 4.95 5.09
CA CYS A 64 -6.06 3.87 5.63
C CYS A 64 -4.72 3.74 4.90
N HIS A 65 -4.73 3.98 3.58
CA HIS A 65 -3.56 3.85 2.73
C HIS A 65 -2.51 4.92 2.99
N VAL A 66 -2.81 6.03 3.67
CA VAL A 66 -1.78 7.02 4.09
C VAL A 66 -0.63 6.34 4.84
N CYS A 67 -0.96 5.45 5.78
CA CYS A 67 0.02 4.75 6.61
C CYS A 67 0.23 3.29 6.20
N HIS A 68 -0.77 2.67 5.57
CA HIS A 68 -0.76 1.25 5.20
C HIS A 68 -0.74 1.01 3.69
N LEU A 69 0.12 1.75 2.97
CA LEU A 69 0.31 1.65 1.51
C LEU A 69 0.58 0.23 1.01
N ASN A 70 1.17 -0.64 1.84
CA ASN A 70 1.45 -2.03 1.48
C ASN A 70 0.17 -2.83 1.14
N PHE A 71 -1.00 -2.39 1.60
CA PHE A 71 -2.28 -3.04 1.29
C PHE A 71 -2.96 -2.50 0.03
N GLU A 72 -2.52 -1.38 -0.53
CA GLU A 72 -3.10 -0.81 -1.75
C GLU A 72 -3.03 -1.80 -2.92
N ARG A 73 -1.97 -2.61 -2.97
CA ARG A 73 -1.73 -3.60 -4.03
C ARG A 73 -1.88 -5.04 -3.56
N GLU A 74 -2.34 -5.23 -2.33
CA GLU A 74 -2.49 -6.57 -1.75
C GLU A 74 -3.77 -7.23 -2.27
N GLU A 75 -3.69 -8.49 -2.64
CA GLU A 75 -4.76 -9.19 -3.37
C GLU A 75 -6.08 -9.23 -2.60
N LEU A 76 -6.06 -9.53 -1.29
CA LEU A 76 -7.27 -9.55 -0.47
C LEU A 76 -7.92 -8.16 -0.44
N SER A 77 -7.13 -7.12 -0.18
CA SER A 77 -7.58 -5.73 -0.11
C SER A 77 -8.17 -5.25 -1.44
N LEU A 78 -7.49 -5.52 -2.57
CA LEU A 78 -7.96 -5.17 -3.91
C LEU A 78 -9.27 -5.87 -4.28
N ASN A 79 -9.37 -7.18 -4.00
CA ASN A 79 -10.55 -7.95 -4.33
C ASN A 79 -11.77 -7.52 -3.49
N HIS A 80 -11.56 -7.20 -2.21
CA HIS A 80 -12.62 -6.65 -1.36
C HIS A 80 -13.01 -5.24 -1.78
N ALA A 81 -12.06 -4.38 -2.13
CA ALA A 81 -12.37 -3.03 -2.64
C ALA A 81 -13.23 -3.09 -3.92
N ARG A 82 -12.93 -4.00 -4.86
CA ARG A 82 -13.78 -4.27 -6.04
C ARG A 82 -15.17 -4.79 -5.68
N ALA A 83 -15.27 -5.54 -4.59
CA ALA A 83 -16.53 -5.96 -4.02
C ALA A 83 -17.27 -4.84 -3.25
N GLY A 84 -16.71 -3.65 -3.12
CA GLY A 84 -17.30 -2.53 -2.37
C GLY A 84 -17.11 -2.67 -0.86
N VAL A 85 -16.17 -3.50 -0.43
CA VAL A 85 -15.81 -3.73 0.97
C VAL A 85 -14.47 -3.06 1.24
N GLY A 86 -14.50 -1.93 1.96
CA GLY A 86 -13.31 -1.18 2.36
C GLY A 86 -12.68 -1.68 3.66
N CYS A 87 -11.52 -1.14 4.00
CA CYS A 87 -10.76 -1.49 5.21
C CYS A 87 -11.62 -1.37 6.49
N ALA A 88 -12.36 -0.26 6.60
CA ALA A 88 -13.19 0.04 7.77
C ALA A 88 -14.32 -0.98 7.99
N LYS A 89 -14.76 -1.68 6.93
CA LYS A 89 -15.79 -2.73 7.08
C LYS A 89 -15.35 -3.89 7.97
N CYS A 90 -14.05 -4.17 8.00
CA CYS A 90 -13.46 -5.23 8.82
C CYS A 90 -12.71 -4.68 10.05
N HIS A 91 -12.08 -3.51 9.92
CA HIS A 91 -11.21 -2.92 10.96
C HIS A 91 -11.85 -1.81 11.79
N GLY A 92 -13.09 -1.41 11.46
CA GLY A 92 -13.77 -0.23 12.00
C GLY A 92 -13.25 1.08 11.39
N GLU A 93 -13.97 2.18 11.63
CA GLU A 93 -13.61 3.50 11.09
C GLU A 93 -12.22 3.96 11.56
N SER A 94 -11.81 3.54 12.77
CA SER A 94 -10.47 3.71 13.30
C SER A 94 -10.02 5.18 13.34
N ASP A 95 -10.94 6.10 13.58
CA ASP A 95 -10.66 7.55 13.55
C ASP A 95 -9.58 7.94 14.55
N ALA A 96 -9.64 7.40 15.78
CA ALA A 96 -8.62 7.63 16.81
C ALA A 96 -7.25 7.06 16.43
N HIS A 97 -7.22 5.92 15.74
CA HIS A 97 -5.99 5.34 15.21
C HIS A 97 -5.37 6.20 14.11
N ILE A 98 -6.19 6.72 13.20
CA ILE A 98 -5.73 7.55 12.07
C ILE A 98 -5.21 8.90 12.58
N ALA A 99 -5.86 9.50 13.58
CA ALA A 99 -5.47 10.78 14.14
C ALA A 99 -4.27 10.71 15.10
N ASP A 100 -3.82 9.51 15.48
CA ASP A 100 -2.77 9.32 16.45
C ASP A 100 -1.38 9.29 15.80
N GLU A 101 -0.65 10.38 15.93
CA GLU A 101 0.72 10.52 15.46
C GLU A 101 1.78 10.08 16.49
N SER A 102 1.37 9.66 17.70
CA SER A 102 2.28 9.37 18.81
C SER A 102 3.25 8.23 18.51
N TRP A 103 2.92 7.33 17.56
CA TRP A 103 3.81 6.25 17.13
C TRP A 103 5.11 6.76 16.51
N ALA A 104 5.11 7.95 15.89
CA ALA A 104 6.30 8.57 15.33
C ALA A 104 7.21 9.19 16.41
N SER A 105 6.64 9.52 17.57
CA SER A 105 7.34 10.15 18.71
C SER A 105 7.70 9.16 19.83
N GLY A 106 7.60 7.84 19.57
CA GLY A 106 7.90 6.80 20.56
C GLY A 106 6.79 6.55 21.58
N GLY A 107 5.60 7.12 21.37
CA GLY A 107 4.39 6.77 22.09
C GLY A 107 3.87 5.38 21.74
N ASN A 108 2.91 4.89 22.53
CA ASN A 108 2.31 3.59 22.32
C ASN A 108 1.36 3.56 21.11
N GLY A 109 0.98 4.69 20.51
CA GLY A 109 -0.04 4.72 19.48
C GLY A 109 -1.42 4.24 19.98
N THR A 110 -2.38 4.26 19.07
CA THR A 110 -3.76 3.82 19.28
C THR A 110 -4.03 2.64 18.35
N PRO A 111 -4.61 1.52 18.80
CA PRO A 111 -4.96 0.41 17.91
C PRO A 111 -6.12 0.81 16.97
N PRO A 112 -6.26 0.16 15.80
CA PRO A 112 -7.52 0.24 15.06
C PRO A 112 -8.66 -0.32 15.90
N ASP A 113 -9.90 0.05 15.58
CA ASP A 113 -11.07 -0.36 16.39
C ASP A 113 -11.18 -1.87 16.50
N ILE A 114 -10.84 -2.58 15.41
CA ILE A 114 -10.86 -4.04 15.35
C ILE A 114 -9.50 -4.58 14.93
N MET A 115 -8.89 -5.31 15.86
CA MET A 115 -7.79 -6.22 15.59
C MET A 115 -8.22 -7.67 15.71
N TYR A 116 -8.01 -8.47 14.66
CA TYR A 116 -8.32 -9.89 14.70
C TYR A 116 -7.18 -10.70 15.35
N PRO A 117 -7.41 -11.35 16.52
CA PRO A 117 -6.54 -12.45 16.94
C PRO A 117 -6.73 -13.65 16.00
N LYS A 118 -5.78 -14.59 16.00
CA LYS A 118 -5.74 -15.69 15.02
C LYS A 118 -7.06 -16.49 14.98
N GLU A 119 -7.64 -16.73 16.15
CA GLU A 119 -8.84 -17.54 16.35
C GLU A 119 -10.10 -16.84 15.83
N LYS A 120 -10.05 -15.53 15.60
CA LYS A 120 -11.17 -14.72 15.09
C LYS A 120 -11.08 -14.39 13.60
N ILE A 121 -9.94 -14.65 12.94
CA ILE A 121 -9.74 -14.36 11.51
C ILE A 121 -10.73 -15.17 10.66
N ASN A 122 -10.72 -16.50 10.74
CA ASN A 122 -11.59 -17.33 9.90
C ASN A 122 -13.09 -17.07 10.17
N PRO A 123 -13.56 -16.99 11.44
CA PRO A 123 -14.95 -16.61 11.72
C PRO A 123 -15.34 -15.26 11.11
N ALA A 124 -14.44 -14.27 11.12
CA ALA A 124 -14.71 -12.96 10.53
C ALA A 124 -14.92 -13.06 9.01
N CYS A 125 -14.08 -13.83 8.30
CA CYS A 125 -14.26 -14.07 6.86
C CYS A 125 -15.64 -14.68 6.56
N LEU A 126 -16.06 -15.66 7.37
CA LEU A 126 -17.31 -16.40 7.18
C LEU A 126 -18.58 -15.57 7.45
N THR A 127 -18.46 -14.35 8.00
CA THR A 127 -19.63 -13.45 8.17
C THR A 127 -20.26 -13.06 6.82
N CYS A 128 -19.44 -12.92 5.78
CA CYS A 128 -19.87 -12.67 4.40
C CYS A 128 -19.64 -13.89 3.49
N HIS A 129 -18.66 -14.73 3.79
CA HIS A 129 -18.35 -15.97 3.06
C HIS A 129 -19.03 -17.18 3.71
N ASP A 130 -20.35 -17.15 3.80
CA ASP A 130 -21.15 -18.19 4.45
C ASP A 130 -21.50 -19.38 3.53
N GLY A 131 -21.12 -19.30 2.25
CA GLY A 131 -21.43 -20.30 1.21
C GLY A 131 -22.66 -19.96 0.38
N ARG A 132 -23.35 -18.84 0.68
CA ARG A 132 -24.41 -18.27 -0.16
C ARG A 132 -23.85 -17.35 -1.24
N THR A 133 -22.60 -16.93 -1.11
CA THR A 133 -21.90 -16.12 -2.11
C THR A 133 -21.07 -17.02 -3.03
N ALA A 134 -21.07 -16.73 -4.34
CA ALA A 134 -20.28 -17.47 -5.33
C ALA A 134 -18.76 -17.35 -5.14
N LYS A 135 -18.31 -16.57 -4.16
CA LYS A 135 -16.89 -16.34 -3.83
C LYS A 135 -16.39 -17.27 -2.71
N PHE A 136 -17.24 -18.16 -2.19
CA PHE A 136 -16.84 -19.18 -1.23
C PHE A 136 -17.55 -20.50 -1.50
N ASP A 137 -16.76 -21.52 -1.83
CA ASP A 137 -17.23 -22.89 -2.04
C ASP A 137 -16.88 -23.74 -0.81
N ARG A 138 -17.91 -24.27 -0.13
CA ARG A 138 -17.73 -25.08 1.08
C ARG A 138 -17.13 -26.45 0.80
N ASP A 139 -17.38 -27.01 -0.37
CA ASP A 139 -16.90 -28.35 -0.74
C ASP A 139 -15.39 -28.30 -1.00
N ILE A 140 -14.92 -27.25 -1.69
CA ILE A 140 -13.48 -27.00 -1.88
C ILE A 140 -12.77 -26.79 -0.53
N HIS A 141 -13.42 -26.09 0.41
CA HIS A 141 -12.83 -25.78 1.72
C HIS A 141 -13.08 -26.85 2.79
N LYS A 142 -13.72 -27.98 2.47
CA LYS A 142 -14.15 -28.99 3.46
C LYS A 142 -13.02 -29.46 4.37
N LEU A 143 -11.84 -29.77 3.81
CA LEU A 143 -10.68 -30.23 4.59
C LEU A 143 -10.10 -29.12 5.45
N PHE A 144 -10.04 -27.88 4.94
CA PHE A 144 -9.58 -26.72 5.69
C PHE A 144 -10.49 -26.42 6.89
N LEU A 145 -11.81 -26.41 6.66
CA LEU A 145 -12.81 -26.19 7.71
C LEU A 145 -12.80 -27.31 8.76
N ALA A 146 -12.45 -28.53 8.37
CA ALA A 146 -12.26 -29.65 9.29
C ALA A 146 -10.92 -29.63 10.04
N GLY A 147 -10.03 -28.67 9.76
CA GLY A 147 -8.70 -28.59 10.37
C GLY A 147 -7.71 -29.65 9.87
N ALA A 148 -7.99 -30.28 8.72
CA ALA A 148 -7.16 -31.34 8.13
C ALA A 148 -6.06 -30.83 7.19
N THR A 149 -5.87 -29.50 7.08
CA THR A 149 -4.82 -28.87 6.26
C THR A 149 -3.71 -28.29 7.13
N PRO A 150 -2.47 -28.17 6.61
CA PRO A 150 -1.38 -27.52 7.34
C PRO A 150 -1.62 -26.00 7.52
N GLN A 151 -2.28 -25.36 6.55
CA GLN A 151 -2.75 -23.97 6.68
C GLN A 151 -3.91 -23.90 7.67
N LYS A 152 -3.90 -22.86 8.50
CA LYS A 152 -4.89 -22.64 9.56
C LYS A 152 -5.74 -21.39 9.35
N LEU A 153 -5.30 -20.47 8.48
CA LEU A 153 -5.98 -19.18 8.28
C LEU A 153 -6.33 -18.97 6.81
N CYS A 154 -7.48 -18.36 6.53
CA CYS A 154 -7.91 -18.03 5.17
C CYS A 154 -6.85 -17.17 4.43
N THR A 155 -6.20 -16.26 5.15
CA THR A 155 -5.13 -15.39 4.65
C THR A 155 -3.82 -16.12 4.34
N GLU A 156 -3.66 -17.40 4.68
CA GLU A 156 -2.45 -18.13 4.28
C GLU A 156 -2.50 -18.55 2.80
N CYS A 157 -3.70 -18.58 2.20
CA CYS A 157 -3.90 -18.83 0.78
C CYS A 157 -4.45 -17.61 0.01
N HIS A 158 -5.37 -16.84 0.61
CA HIS A 158 -6.14 -15.80 -0.10
C HIS A 158 -5.60 -14.36 0.03
N GLY A 159 -4.36 -14.19 0.48
CA GLY A 159 -3.69 -12.89 0.47
C GLY A 159 -2.82 -12.63 1.69
N LYS A 160 -1.75 -11.85 1.53
CA LYS A 160 -0.78 -11.55 2.59
C LYS A 160 -1.25 -10.37 3.45
N HIS A 161 -2.49 -10.45 3.94
CA HIS A 161 -3.17 -9.39 4.67
C HIS A 161 -2.77 -9.35 6.16
N ARG A 162 -1.48 -9.13 6.41
CA ARG A 162 -0.92 -9.05 7.75
C ARG A 162 0.33 -8.18 7.78
N MET A 163 0.44 -7.31 8.77
CA MET A 163 1.69 -6.60 9.05
C MET A 163 2.77 -7.59 9.49
N ALA A 164 3.88 -7.64 8.72
CA ALA A 164 5.01 -8.52 9.00
C ALA A 164 5.74 -8.14 10.28
N VAL A 165 5.84 -6.84 10.58
CA VAL A 165 6.48 -6.31 11.77
C VAL A 165 5.49 -5.41 12.50
N ARG A 166 5.26 -5.69 13.79
CA ARG A 166 4.54 -4.78 14.69
C ARG A 166 5.54 -4.09 15.59
N LYS A 167 5.81 -2.81 15.30
CA LYS A 167 6.68 -1.97 16.15
C LYS A 167 5.98 -1.54 17.43
N CYS A 168 4.66 -1.37 17.36
CA CYS A 168 3.83 -1.05 18.50
C CYS A 168 3.27 -2.33 19.15
N LYS A 169 3.29 -2.35 20.49
CA LYS A 169 2.48 -3.24 21.34
C LYS A 169 1.56 -2.37 22.20
N TRP A 170 0.32 -2.21 21.77
CA TRP A 170 -0.74 -1.58 22.56
C TRP A 170 -0.99 -2.41 23.83
N LYS A 171 -1.10 -1.74 24.97
CA LYS A 171 -1.33 -2.35 26.29
C LYS A 171 -2.79 -2.26 26.68
#